data_AF-A0A3L7TMJ3-F1
#
_entry.id   AF-A0A3L7TMJ3-F1
#
_cell.length_a   1.000
_cell.length_b   1.000
_cell.length_c   1.000
_cell.angle_alpha   90.00
_cell.angle_beta   90.00
_cell.angle_gamma   90.00
#
_symmetry.space_group_name_H-M   'P 1'
#
loop_
_entity.id
_entity.type
_entity.pdbx_description
1 polymer ?
#
loop_
_entity_poly.entity_id
_entity_poly.type
_entity_poly.pdbx_seq_one_letter_code
_entity_poly.pdbx_strand_id
1 'polypeptide(L)'
;MYSGDPTNLAILKDRKVGVAVCAGIASYKVCSVVSTLAQAGAVVTVAMTSDATRFVTPLVFQSLSGNAVLDSVWSSTEPADPQHIRTASALDILLIAPCTMDMLAKLATGRADDMVSLLAASIDRAHTPVLLAPSMNETMWRQPATQRNLVALRSDGFTIVDPAHGWQACRAVGPGRLPEADELVDAIVLALQSRTGATRV
;
A
#
# COMPACT_ATOMS: atom_id res chain seq x y z
N MET A 1 9.32 8.95 15.00
CA MET A 1 8.22 8.98 15.99
C MET A 1 7.05 9.59 15.26
N TYR A 2 5.89 8.93 15.25
CA TYR A 2 4.68 9.45 14.61
C TYR A 2 4.31 10.81 15.22
N SER A 3 4.04 11.80 14.36
CA SER A 3 3.80 13.19 14.76
C SER A 3 2.33 13.61 14.72
N GLY A 4 1.43 12.75 14.24
CA GLY A 4 -0.01 12.98 14.28
C GLY A 4 -0.63 12.74 15.67
N ASP A 5 -1.96 12.87 15.77
CA ASP A 5 -2.70 12.65 17.02
C ASP A 5 -2.64 11.16 17.44
N PRO A 6 -2.04 10.81 18.60
CA PRO A 6 -1.92 9.43 19.05
C PRO A 6 -3.28 8.76 19.31
N THR A 7 -4.32 9.54 19.63
CA THR A 7 -5.66 8.98 19.90
C THR A 7 -6.28 8.36 18.65
N ASN A 8 -5.92 8.85 17.46
CA ASN A 8 -6.34 8.31 16.18
C ASN A 8 -5.78 6.91 15.91
N LEU A 9 -4.66 6.54 16.53
CA LEU A 9 -4.04 5.23 16.33
C LEU A 9 -4.78 4.10 17.05
N ALA A 10 -5.67 4.41 18.01
CA ALA A 10 -6.41 3.40 18.76
C ALA A 10 -7.27 2.48 17.85
N ILE A 11 -7.74 2.98 16.71
CA ILE A 11 -8.52 2.19 15.74
C ILE A 11 -7.69 1.10 15.06
N LEU A 12 -6.35 1.24 15.04
CA LEU A 12 -5.44 0.30 14.39
C LEU A 12 -5.21 -0.96 15.22
N LYS A 13 -5.49 -0.92 16.52
CA LYS A 13 -5.30 -2.06 17.41
C LYS A 13 -6.09 -3.27 16.89
N ASP A 14 -5.41 -4.39 16.77
CA ASP A 14 -5.93 -5.68 16.29
C ASP A 14 -6.44 -5.67 14.83
N ARG A 15 -6.28 -4.56 14.09
CA ARG A 15 -6.62 -4.48 12.66
C ARG A 15 -5.60 -5.22 11.81
N LYS A 16 -6.08 -5.94 10.80
CA LYS A 16 -5.26 -6.66 9.82
C LYS A 16 -4.97 -5.74 8.65
N VAL A 17 -3.79 -5.13 8.66
CA VAL A 17 -3.38 -4.11 7.69
C VAL A 17 -2.41 -4.71 6.69
N GLY A 18 -2.77 -4.67 5.41
CA GLY A 18 -1.87 -5.02 4.31
C GLY A 18 -1.03 -3.81 3.91
N VAL A 19 0.28 -3.99 3.77
CA VAL A 19 1.19 -2.98 3.19
C VAL A 19 1.94 -3.61 2.02
N ALA A 20 1.59 -3.23 0.80
CA ALA A 20 2.22 -3.71 -0.40
C ALA A 20 3.21 -2.68 -0.97
N VAL A 21 4.42 -3.13 -1.30
CA VAL A 21 5.54 -2.26 -1.67
C VAL A 21 5.96 -2.52 -3.11
N CYS A 22 5.88 -1.49 -3.95
CA CYS A 22 6.41 -1.55 -5.32
C CYS A 22 7.83 -0.99 -5.40
N ALA A 23 8.48 -1.20 -6.54
CA ALA A 23 9.87 -0.81 -6.77
C ALA A 23 10.03 0.69 -7.03
N GLY A 24 10.32 1.46 -5.98
CA GLY A 24 10.65 2.87 -6.09
C GLY A 24 11.61 3.32 -5.00
N ILE A 25 12.35 4.39 -5.25
CA ILE A 25 13.29 4.94 -4.25
C ILE A 25 12.60 5.30 -2.93
N ALA A 26 11.30 5.61 -2.95
CA ALA A 26 10.54 5.95 -1.75
C ALA A 26 10.20 4.73 -0.86
N SER A 27 10.52 3.49 -1.27
CA SER A 27 10.20 2.28 -0.49
C SER A 27 10.83 2.28 0.91
N TYR A 28 11.96 2.96 1.13
CA TYR A 28 12.54 3.08 2.49
C TYR A 28 11.61 3.83 3.44
N LYS A 29 10.81 4.80 2.97
CA LYS A 29 9.87 5.55 3.82
C LYS A 29 8.76 4.66 4.39
N VAL A 30 8.41 3.61 3.66
CA VAL A 30 7.37 2.65 4.02
C VAL A 30 7.78 1.82 5.26
N CYS A 31 9.08 1.72 5.54
CA CYS A 31 9.57 1.10 6.78
C CYS A 31 8.99 1.81 8.02
N SER A 32 8.94 3.15 8.00
CA SER A 32 8.35 3.92 9.09
C SER A 32 6.85 3.70 9.21
N VAL A 33 6.13 3.55 8.09
CA VAL A 33 4.69 3.22 8.08
C VAL A 33 4.46 1.88 8.79
N VAL A 34 5.17 0.83 8.35
CA VAL A 34 5.05 -0.52 8.94
C VAL A 34 5.40 -0.50 10.44
N SER A 35 6.46 0.20 10.81
CA SER A 35 6.86 0.32 12.22
C SER A 35 5.80 1.02 13.08
N THR A 36 5.21 2.13 12.58
CA THR A 36 4.14 2.85 13.29
C THR A 36 2.89 1.99 13.44
N LEU A 37 2.47 1.30 12.37
CA LEU A 37 1.30 0.41 12.39
C LEU A 37 1.49 -0.73 13.42
N ALA A 38 2.66 -1.37 13.43
CA ALA A 38 2.97 -2.44 14.38
C ALA A 38 3.01 -1.92 15.82
N GLN A 39 3.63 -0.77 16.08
CA GLN A 39 3.64 -0.12 17.40
C GLN A 39 2.25 0.27 17.89
N ALA A 40 1.33 0.61 16.96
CA ALA A 40 -0.07 0.88 17.26
C ALA A 40 -0.91 -0.40 17.52
N GLY A 41 -0.30 -1.58 17.41
CA GLY A 41 -0.97 -2.87 17.67
C GLY A 41 -1.71 -3.46 16.47
N ALA A 42 -1.46 -2.98 15.25
CA ALA A 42 -2.00 -3.61 14.04
C ALA A 42 -1.26 -4.92 13.73
N VAL A 43 -1.97 -5.89 13.17
CA VAL A 43 -1.40 -7.09 12.56
C VAL A 43 -1.01 -6.75 11.12
N VAL A 44 0.27 -6.49 10.88
CA VAL A 44 0.76 -5.99 9.59
C VAL A 44 1.26 -7.13 8.71
N THR A 45 0.62 -7.33 7.55
CA THR A 45 1.09 -8.24 6.49
C THR A 45 1.73 -7.43 5.38
N VAL A 46 3.00 -7.71 5.07
CA VAL A 46 3.71 -7.00 4.02
C VAL A 46 3.82 -7.85 2.75
N ALA A 47 3.52 -7.25 1.61
CA ALA A 47 3.77 -7.83 0.29
C ALA A 47 4.76 -6.96 -0.49
N MET A 48 5.57 -7.55 -1.35
CA MET A 48 6.57 -6.83 -2.14
C MET A 48 6.54 -7.31 -3.58
N THR A 49 6.75 -6.40 -4.53
CA THR A 49 7.17 -6.83 -5.87
C THR A 49 8.61 -7.33 -5.80
N SER A 50 9.00 -8.25 -6.68
CA SER A 50 10.38 -8.76 -6.69
C SER A 50 11.41 -7.64 -6.87
N ASP A 51 11.10 -6.61 -7.66
CA ASP A 51 12.00 -5.45 -7.82
C ASP A 51 12.03 -4.52 -6.61
N ALA A 52 10.98 -4.49 -5.77
CA ALA A 52 11.01 -3.73 -4.52
C ALA A 52 12.06 -4.26 -3.54
N THR A 53 12.33 -5.57 -3.58
CA THR A 53 13.33 -6.23 -2.73
C THR A 53 14.76 -5.72 -2.96
N ARG A 54 15.02 -5.09 -4.12
CA ARG A 54 16.30 -4.46 -4.47
C ARG A 54 16.51 -3.10 -3.78
N PHE A 55 15.43 -2.44 -3.36
CA PHE A 55 15.49 -1.17 -2.64
C PHE A 55 15.52 -1.37 -1.12
N VAL A 56 14.67 -2.25 -0.63
CA VAL A 56 14.58 -2.63 0.79
C VAL A 56 14.43 -4.14 0.84
N THR A 57 15.26 -4.81 1.62
CA THR A 57 15.19 -6.28 1.73
C THR A 57 13.93 -6.72 2.51
N PRO A 58 13.30 -7.85 2.16
CA PRO A 58 12.19 -8.42 2.93
C PRO A 58 12.47 -8.54 4.44
N LEU A 59 13.72 -8.85 4.82
CA LEU A 59 14.15 -8.97 6.22
C LEU A 59 13.81 -7.74 7.08
N VAL A 60 13.90 -6.53 6.52
CA VAL A 60 13.58 -5.30 7.24
C VAL A 60 12.10 -5.29 7.60
N PHE A 61 11.23 -5.57 6.63
CA PHE A 61 9.80 -5.61 6.87
C PHE A 61 9.39 -6.75 7.78
N GLN A 62 10.01 -7.93 7.67
CA GLN A 62 9.80 -9.03 8.61
C GLN A 62 10.14 -8.62 10.06
N SER A 63 11.26 -7.91 10.23
CA SER A 63 11.69 -7.46 11.56
C SER A 63 10.77 -6.38 12.14
N LEU A 64 10.22 -5.51 11.30
CA LEU A 64 9.33 -4.43 11.73
C LEU A 64 7.89 -4.89 11.96
N SER A 65 7.39 -5.83 11.16
CA SER A 65 6.00 -6.32 11.24
C SER A 65 5.85 -7.53 12.18
N GLY A 66 6.92 -8.28 12.42
CA GLY A 66 6.87 -9.57 13.11
C GLY A 66 6.25 -10.71 12.29
N ASN A 67 5.94 -10.48 11.00
CA ASN A 67 5.27 -11.43 10.11
C ASN A 67 6.11 -11.75 8.87
N ALA A 68 5.85 -12.89 8.24
CA ALA A 68 6.45 -13.23 6.96
C ALA A 68 6.07 -12.20 5.87
N VAL A 69 6.99 -11.93 4.95
CA VAL A 69 6.76 -11.05 3.79
C VAL A 69 6.38 -11.90 2.59
N LEU A 70 5.38 -11.44 1.84
CA LEU A 70 4.92 -12.06 0.59
C LEU A 70 5.63 -11.39 -0.59
N ASP A 71 6.70 -11.98 -1.11
CA ASP A 71 7.50 -11.42 -2.21
C ASP A 71 7.46 -12.24 -3.52
N SER A 72 6.77 -13.38 -3.50
CA SER A 72 6.60 -14.27 -4.64
C SER A 72 5.24 -14.98 -4.60
N VAL A 73 4.65 -15.22 -5.78
CA VAL A 73 3.45 -16.05 -5.93
C VAL A 73 3.76 -17.55 -5.75
N TRP A 74 5.04 -17.92 -5.78
CA TRP A 74 5.52 -19.30 -5.73
C TRP A 74 6.05 -19.72 -4.36
N SER A 75 6.15 -18.80 -3.40
CA SER A 75 6.72 -19.06 -2.08
C SER A 75 5.73 -19.64 -1.06
N SER A 76 4.55 -20.10 -1.50
CA SER A 76 3.57 -20.70 -0.60
C SER A 76 4.10 -22.02 -0.02
N THR A 77 4.01 -22.16 1.30
CA THR A 77 4.33 -23.41 2.02
C THR A 77 3.21 -24.44 1.93
N GLU A 78 2.01 -24.02 1.50
CA GLU A 78 0.84 -24.89 1.35
C GLU A 78 0.31 -24.82 -0.10
N PRO A 79 0.55 -25.83 -0.94
CA PRO A 79 0.14 -25.82 -2.34
C PRO A 79 -1.37 -25.80 -2.56
N ALA A 80 -2.15 -26.27 -1.58
CA ALA A 80 -3.60 -26.39 -1.69
C ALA A 80 -4.36 -25.11 -1.26
N ASP A 81 -3.67 -24.13 -0.67
CA ASP A 81 -4.27 -22.89 -0.21
C ASP A 81 -3.74 -21.70 -1.04
N PRO A 82 -4.60 -21.04 -1.85
CA PRO A 82 -4.21 -19.86 -2.60
C PRO A 82 -3.86 -18.71 -1.62
N GLN A 83 -2.58 -18.63 -1.23
CA GLN A 83 -2.07 -17.72 -0.21
C GLN A 83 -2.50 -16.26 -0.42
N HIS A 84 -2.58 -15.79 -1.67
CA HIS A 84 -3.05 -14.46 -2.02
C HIS A 84 -4.55 -14.24 -1.72
N ILE A 85 -5.41 -15.23 -1.98
CA ILE A 85 -6.85 -15.17 -1.66
C ILE A 85 -7.05 -15.15 -0.14
N ARG A 86 -6.45 -16.10 0.57
CA ARG A 86 -6.55 -16.17 2.04
C ARG A 86 -6.06 -14.89 2.70
N THR A 87 -4.93 -14.35 2.21
CA THR A 87 -4.39 -13.08 2.72
C THR A 87 -5.38 -11.96 2.44
N ALA A 88 -5.86 -11.81 1.20
CA ALA A 88 -6.78 -10.76 0.82
C ALA A 88 -8.06 -10.76 1.66
N SER A 89 -8.70 -11.93 1.83
CA SER A 89 -9.93 -12.08 2.60
C SER A 89 -9.75 -11.80 4.10
N ALA A 90 -8.52 -11.83 4.61
CA ALA A 90 -8.23 -11.53 6.01
C ALA A 90 -7.98 -10.03 6.25
N LEU A 91 -7.71 -9.22 5.23
CA LEU A 91 -7.34 -7.82 5.42
C LEU A 91 -8.56 -6.92 5.69
N ASP A 92 -8.41 -6.02 6.65
CA ASP A 92 -9.37 -4.93 6.90
C ASP A 92 -9.14 -3.75 5.95
N ILE A 93 -7.90 -3.60 5.46
CA ILE A 93 -7.45 -2.54 4.55
C ILE A 93 -6.12 -2.94 3.88
N LEU A 94 -5.90 -2.46 2.65
CA LEU A 94 -4.62 -2.60 1.94
C LEU A 94 -4.08 -1.23 1.52
N LEU A 95 -2.85 -0.91 1.89
CA LEU A 95 -2.08 0.20 1.34
C LEU A 95 -1.06 -0.30 0.32
N ILE A 96 -1.01 0.28 -0.87
CA ILE A 96 0.07 0.08 -1.84
C ILE A 96 0.94 1.34 -1.88
N ALA A 97 2.12 1.26 -1.28
CA ALA A 97 3.05 2.38 -1.12
C ALA A 97 4.52 1.92 -1.24
N PRO A 98 5.36 2.58 -2.05
CA PRO A 98 4.93 3.42 -3.16
C PRO A 98 4.11 2.60 -4.17
N CYS A 99 3.09 3.20 -4.77
CA CYS A 99 2.43 2.68 -5.96
C CYS A 99 3.09 3.29 -7.20
N THR A 100 3.83 2.50 -7.96
CA THR A 100 4.57 2.99 -9.14
C THR A 100 3.64 3.20 -10.33
N MET A 101 4.10 3.92 -11.36
CA MET A 101 3.36 4.04 -12.63
C MET A 101 3.05 2.66 -13.25
N ASP A 102 3.98 1.71 -13.14
CA ASP A 102 3.78 0.32 -13.58
C ASP A 102 2.64 -0.37 -12.82
N MET A 103 2.63 -0.27 -11.49
CA MET A 103 1.55 -0.85 -10.69
C MET A 103 0.20 -0.19 -10.99
N LEU A 104 0.14 1.14 -11.18
CA LEU A 104 -1.09 1.81 -11.61
C LEU A 104 -1.59 1.27 -12.96
N ALA A 105 -0.68 1.06 -13.92
CA ALA A 105 -1.05 0.49 -15.21
C ALA A 105 -1.57 -0.94 -15.07
N LYS A 106 -0.89 -1.79 -14.31
CA LYS A 106 -1.32 -3.16 -14.05
C LYS A 106 -2.72 -3.22 -13.45
N LEU A 107 -2.97 -2.46 -12.39
CA LEU A 107 -4.27 -2.43 -11.72
C LEU A 107 -5.36 -1.90 -12.66
N ALA A 108 -5.10 -0.82 -13.40
CA ALA A 108 -6.08 -0.21 -14.30
C ALA A 108 -6.45 -1.12 -15.49
N THR A 109 -5.58 -2.06 -15.87
CA THR A 109 -5.83 -3.00 -16.97
C THR A 109 -6.10 -4.43 -16.51
N GLY A 110 -6.26 -4.66 -15.20
CA GLY A 110 -6.53 -6.00 -14.65
C GLY A 110 -5.39 -7.01 -14.78
N ARG A 111 -4.13 -6.54 -14.84
CA ARG A 111 -2.95 -7.41 -14.89
C ARG A 111 -2.50 -7.79 -13.48
N ALA A 112 -2.45 -9.09 -13.20
CA ALA A 112 -2.15 -9.67 -11.89
C ALA A 112 -1.00 -10.69 -11.99
N ASP A 113 0.18 -10.23 -12.38
CA ASP A 113 1.32 -11.08 -12.75
C ASP A 113 2.46 -11.10 -11.72
N ASP A 114 2.33 -10.34 -10.63
CA ASP A 114 3.24 -10.38 -9.48
C ASP A 114 2.45 -10.47 -8.16
N MET A 115 3.13 -10.75 -7.05
CA MET A 115 2.48 -10.96 -5.75
C MET A 115 1.63 -9.76 -5.30
N VAL A 116 2.06 -8.52 -5.58
CA VAL A 116 1.35 -7.31 -5.15
C VAL A 116 0.10 -7.08 -5.99
N SER A 117 0.23 -7.11 -7.32
CA SER A 117 -0.89 -6.97 -8.25
C SER A 117 -1.92 -8.09 -8.08
N LEU A 118 -1.46 -9.33 -7.86
CA LEU A 118 -2.31 -10.48 -7.58
C LEU A 118 -3.04 -10.35 -6.25
N LEU A 119 -2.35 -9.93 -5.17
CA LEU A 119 -3.00 -9.66 -3.89
C LEU A 119 -4.07 -8.57 -4.03
N ALA A 120 -3.75 -7.45 -4.67
CA ALA A 120 -4.67 -6.34 -4.88
C ALA A 120 -5.89 -6.73 -5.72
N ALA A 121 -5.71 -7.56 -6.75
CA ALA A 121 -6.80 -8.10 -7.56
C ALA A 121 -7.72 -9.05 -6.78
N SER A 122 -7.19 -9.68 -5.72
CA SER A 122 -7.91 -10.62 -4.86
C SER A 122 -8.74 -9.94 -3.76
N ILE A 123 -8.62 -8.62 -3.59
CA ILE A 123 -9.37 -7.86 -2.58
C ILE A 123 -10.78 -7.59 -3.09
N ASP A 124 -11.78 -7.97 -2.30
CA ASP A 124 -13.14 -7.48 -2.48
C ASP A 124 -13.22 -6.01 -2.02
N ARG A 125 -13.07 -5.09 -2.98
CA ARG A 125 -13.04 -3.64 -2.71
C ARG A 125 -14.35 -3.08 -2.16
N ALA A 126 -15.47 -3.81 -2.25
CA ALA A 126 -16.71 -3.40 -1.58
C ALA A 126 -16.59 -3.52 -0.04
N HIS A 127 -15.75 -4.45 0.42
CA HIS A 127 -15.59 -4.79 1.83
C HIS A 127 -14.19 -4.57 2.38
N THR A 128 -13.22 -4.15 1.57
CA THR A 128 -11.84 -3.92 2.03
C THR A 128 -11.26 -2.78 1.19
N PRO A 129 -11.11 -1.56 1.76
CA PRO A 129 -10.57 -0.43 1.04
C PRO A 129 -9.14 -0.70 0.60
N VAL A 130 -8.81 -0.28 -0.62
CA VAL A 130 -7.46 -0.33 -1.17
C VAL A 130 -6.99 1.08 -1.46
N LEU A 131 -5.96 1.50 -0.74
CA LEU A 131 -5.33 2.80 -0.86
C LEU A 131 -4.12 2.66 -1.77
N LEU A 132 -4.04 3.48 -2.80
CA LEU A 132 -2.89 3.60 -3.68
C LEU A 132 -2.19 4.90 -3.33
N ALA A 133 -0.91 4.86 -2.97
CA ALA A 133 -0.09 6.05 -2.74
C ALA A 133 0.92 6.21 -3.88
N PRO A 134 0.58 6.91 -4.98
CA PRO A 134 1.44 7.00 -6.14
C PRO A 134 2.77 7.69 -5.80
N SER A 135 3.87 7.14 -6.31
CA SER A 135 5.15 7.83 -6.26
C SER A 135 5.96 7.59 -7.52
N MET A 136 6.34 8.69 -8.18
CA MET A 136 7.08 8.71 -9.44
C MET A 136 7.62 10.11 -9.71
N ASN A 137 8.51 10.22 -10.69
CA ASN A 137 8.96 11.52 -11.17
C ASN A 137 7.80 12.38 -11.69
N GLU A 138 7.89 13.70 -11.57
CA GLU A 138 6.86 14.64 -12.06
C GLU A 138 6.47 14.42 -13.54
N THR A 139 7.45 14.20 -14.42
CA THR A 139 7.19 13.95 -15.85
C THR A 139 6.37 12.67 -16.05
N MET A 140 6.63 11.62 -15.25
CA MET A 140 5.84 10.38 -15.25
C MET A 140 4.44 10.62 -14.70
N TRP A 141 4.32 11.41 -13.63
CA TRP A 141 3.04 11.79 -13.04
C TRP A 141 2.15 12.48 -14.06
N ARG A 142 2.70 13.43 -14.82
CA ARG A 142 1.97 14.21 -15.84
C ARG A 142 1.65 13.44 -17.12
N GLN A 143 2.12 12.20 -17.30
CA GLN A 143 1.83 11.44 -18.51
C GLN A 143 0.32 11.22 -18.68
N PRO A 144 -0.23 11.36 -19.90
CA PRO A 144 -1.64 11.09 -20.16
C PRO A 144 -2.08 9.68 -19.76
N ALA A 145 -1.20 8.68 -19.89
CA ALA A 145 -1.48 7.31 -19.46
C ALA A 145 -1.67 7.22 -17.94
N THR A 146 -0.78 7.84 -17.16
CA THR A 146 -0.91 7.90 -15.69
C THR A 146 -2.23 8.56 -15.29
N GLN A 147 -2.56 9.69 -15.90
CA GLN A 147 -3.79 10.43 -15.59
C GLN A 147 -5.05 9.63 -15.94
N ARG A 148 -5.09 8.96 -17.10
CA ARG A 148 -6.20 8.06 -17.45
C ARG A 148 -6.34 6.89 -16.48
N ASN A 149 -5.22 6.26 -16.09
CA ASN A 149 -5.23 5.14 -15.15
C ASN A 149 -5.76 5.59 -13.78
N LEU A 150 -5.35 6.77 -13.28
CA LEU A 150 -5.86 7.30 -12.02
C LEU A 150 -7.38 7.54 -12.06
N VAL A 151 -7.92 8.01 -13.19
CA VAL A 151 -9.37 8.18 -13.34
C VAL A 151 -10.08 6.82 -13.33
N ALA A 152 -9.58 5.84 -14.09
CA ALA A 152 -10.15 4.49 -14.11
C ALA A 152 -10.13 3.85 -12.72
N LEU A 153 -8.98 3.88 -12.04
CA LEU A 153 -8.81 3.30 -10.72
C LEU A 153 -9.73 3.94 -9.66
N ARG A 154 -9.93 5.26 -9.70
CA ARG A 154 -10.91 5.92 -8.82
C ARG A 154 -12.33 5.39 -9.09
N SER A 155 -12.71 5.24 -10.36
CA SER A 155 -14.01 4.67 -10.75
C SER A 155 -14.16 3.21 -10.33
N ASP A 156 -13.05 2.45 -10.28
CA ASP A 156 -13.00 1.04 -9.86
C ASP A 156 -12.98 0.87 -8.31
N GLY A 157 -13.13 1.95 -7.56
CA GLY A 157 -13.25 1.95 -6.09
C GLY A 157 -11.92 2.04 -5.33
N PHE A 158 -10.80 2.30 -6.01
CA PHE A 158 -9.54 2.56 -5.32
C PHE A 158 -9.52 3.97 -4.71
N THR A 159 -8.98 4.08 -3.50
CA THR A 159 -8.70 5.38 -2.88
C THR A 159 -7.29 5.82 -3.27
N ILE A 160 -7.17 6.97 -3.93
CA ILE A 160 -5.86 7.53 -4.28
C ILE A 160 -5.41 8.48 -3.17
N VAL A 161 -4.30 8.17 -2.52
CA VAL A 161 -3.59 9.10 -1.63
C VAL A 161 -2.70 9.97 -2.51
N ASP A 162 -3.09 11.23 -2.68
CA ASP A 162 -2.40 12.13 -3.62
C ASP A 162 -0.91 12.31 -3.23
N PRO A 163 -0.01 12.38 -4.23
CA PRO A 163 1.41 12.54 -3.95
C PRO A 163 1.70 13.92 -3.37
N ALA A 164 2.71 13.98 -2.50
CA ALA A 164 3.27 15.23 -2.03
C ALA A 164 4.01 15.98 -3.16
N HIS A 165 4.11 17.30 -2.97
CA HIS A 165 4.97 18.16 -3.78
C HIS A 165 6.30 18.38 -3.06
N GLY A 166 7.41 18.35 -3.80
CA GLY A 166 8.71 18.73 -3.24
C GLY A 166 9.90 18.16 -3.99
N TRP A 167 11.07 18.21 -3.34
CA TRP A 167 12.32 17.67 -3.87
C TRP A 167 12.23 16.15 -4.10
N GLN A 168 12.66 15.73 -5.29
CA GLN A 168 12.65 14.34 -5.74
C GLN A 168 14.08 13.81 -5.91
N ALA A 169 14.26 12.49 -5.94
CA ALA A 169 15.59 11.88 -6.09
C ALA A 169 16.33 12.30 -7.38
N CYS A 170 15.58 12.64 -8.43
CA CYS A 170 16.12 13.17 -9.69
C CYS A 170 16.50 14.67 -9.63
N ARG A 171 16.45 15.30 -8.46
CA ARG A 171 16.72 16.74 -8.24
C ARG A 171 15.69 17.69 -8.86
N ALA A 172 14.56 17.16 -9.32
CA ALA A 172 13.39 17.97 -9.68
C ALA A 172 12.61 18.38 -8.43
N VAL A 173 11.85 19.47 -8.54
CA VAL A 173 10.88 19.92 -7.53
C VAL A 173 9.51 19.95 -8.20
N GLY A 174 8.60 19.13 -7.71
CA GLY A 174 7.30 18.93 -8.35
C GLY A 174 6.43 17.92 -7.64
N PRO A 175 5.21 17.66 -8.14
CA PRO A 175 4.34 16.59 -7.64
C PRO A 175 4.91 15.21 -7.98
N GLY A 176 4.50 14.19 -7.23
CA GLY A 176 4.89 12.79 -7.43
C GLY A 176 5.77 12.21 -6.31
N ARG A 177 6.11 13.02 -5.30
CA ARG A 177 6.79 12.53 -4.10
C ARG A 177 5.82 11.70 -3.27
N LEU A 178 6.27 10.56 -2.74
CA LEU A 178 5.47 9.81 -1.77
C LEU A 178 5.19 10.72 -0.55
N PRO A 179 3.95 10.77 -0.04
CA PRO A 179 3.64 11.41 1.23
C PRO A 179 4.53 10.92 2.36
N GLU A 180 4.64 11.72 3.42
CA GLU A 180 5.36 11.29 4.61
C GLU A 180 4.64 10.13 5.30
N ALA A 181 5.39 9.36 6.10
CA ALA A 181 4.87 8.14 6.71
C ALA A 181 3.61 8.40 7.56
N ASP A 182 3.58 9.53 8.27
CA ASP A 182 2.46 9.91 9.12
C ASP A 182 1.20 10.19 8.28
N GLU A 183 1.34 10.86 7.13
CA GLU A 183 0.23 11.13 6.19
C GLU A 183 -0.35 9.82 5.62
N LEU A 184 0.49 8.82 5.37
CA LEU A 184 0.04 7.50 4.92
C LEU A 184 -0.69 6.73 6.03
N VAL A 185 -0.24 6.85 7.28
CA VAL A 185 -0.91 6.25 8.45
C VAL A 185 -2.25 6.95 8.69
N ASP A 186 -2.31 8.26 8.60
CA ASP A 186 -3.56 9.04 8.71
C ASP A 186 -4.57 8.62 7.64
N ALA A 187 -4.12 8.40 6.39
CA ALA A 187 -4.99 7.92 5.32
C ALA A 187 -5.57 6.52 5.62
N ILE A 188 -4.77 5.61 6.19
CA ILE A 188 -5.25 4.28 6.63
C ILE A 188 -6.31 4.43 7.73
N VAL A 189 -6.03 5.26 8.74
CA VAL A 189 -6.94 5.50 9.86
C VAL A 189 -8.27 6.07 9.36
N LEU A 190 -8.23 7.08 8.51
CA LEU A 190 -9.43 7.71 7.95
C LEU A 190 -10.29 6.70 7.19
N ALA A 191 -9.68 5.88 6.33
CA ALA A 191 -10.38 4.86 5.57
C ALA A 191 -11.04 3.80 6.45
N LEU A 192 -10.41 3.42 7.57
CA LEU A 192 -11.00 2.50 8.56
C LEU A 192 -12.15 3.14 9.36
N GLN A 193 -12.07 4.43 9.66
CA GLN A 193 -13.11 5.18 10.38
C GLN A 193 -14.38 5.33 9.55
N SER A 194 -14.26 5.71 8.27
CA SER A 194 -15.41 5.88 7.37
C SER A 194 -16.26 4.62 7.24
N ARG A 195 -15.67 3.44 7.46
CA ARG A 195 -16.38 2.15 7.46
C ARG A 195 -17.03 1.80 8.78
N THR A 196 -16.38 2.12 9.90
CA THR A 196 -16.94 1.88 11.24
C THR A 196 -18.23 2.68 11.44
N GLY A 197 -18.33 3.87 10.82
CA GLY A 197 -19.57 4.66 10.80
C GLY A 197 -20.67 4.11 9.88
N ALA A 198 -20.35 3.31 8.87
CA ALA A 198 -21.29 2.77 7.89
C ALA A 198 -22.02 1.49 8.36
N THR A 199 -21.60 0.86 9.46
CA THR A 199 -22.18 -0.40 9.98
C THR A 199 -23.19 -0.19 11.12
N ARG A 200 -23.97 0.90 11.10
CA ARG A 200 -24.96 1.21 12.15
C ARG A 200 -26.37 1.57 11.65
N VAL A 201 -26.79 1.01 10.52
CA VAL A 201 -28.20 1.03 10.08
C VAL A 201 -28.68 -0.38 9.80
#